data_AF-A0ABD2IGF1-F1
#
_entry.id   AF-A0ABD2IGF1-F1
#
_cell.length_a   1.000
_cell.length_b   1.000
_cell.length_c   1.000
_cell.angle_alpha   90.00
_cell.angle_beta   90.00
_cell.angle_gamma   90.00
#
_symmetry.space_group_name_H-M   'P 1'
#
loop_
_entity.id
_entity.type
_entity.pdbx_description
1 polymer ?
#
loop_
_entity_poly.entity_id
_entity_poly.type
_entity_poly.pdbx_seq_one_letter_code
_entity_poly.pdbx_strand_id
1 'polypeptide(L)'
;MASLPNSNIFVPQGQCFVAIDPEFFAPTFVDNLQLFLDQTRGLKPRDPSKSVLVPGDPERMNSERSAKAGGVIYSEGQIRDLEKLAKKKHNVGMFNYKANL
;
A
#
# COMPACT_ATOMS: atom_id res chain seq x y z
N MET A 1 -27.18 14.03 4.52
CA MET A 1 -27.21 12.56 4.35
C MET A 1 -27.61 12.29 2.91
N ALA A 2 -26.64 12.26 1.98
CA ALA A 2 -26.94 12.05 0.56
C ALA A 2 -27.16 10.54 0.33
N SER A 3 -28.34 10.14 -0.14
CA SER A 3 -28.59 8.77 -0.56
C SER A 3 -27.70 8.44 -1.75
N LEU A 4 -26.90 7.39 -1.66
CA LEU A 4 -26.16 6.87 -2.81
C LEU A 4 -27.16 6.49 -3.91
N PRO A 5 -27.00 7.00 -5.15
CA PRO A 5 -27.89 6.65 -6.25
C PRO A 5 -27.75 5.15 -6.57
N ASN A 6 -28.87 4.54 -6.99
CA ASN A 6 -29.01 3.15 -7.40
C ASN A 6 -27.77 2.63 -8.17
N SER A 7 -27.14 1.58 -7.65
CA SER A 7 -25.79 1.10 -7.99
C SER A 7 -25.66 0.37 -9.33
N ASN A 8 -26.49 0.67 -10.34
CA ASN A 8 -26.42 0.04 -11.67
C ASN A 8 -25.70 0.92 -12.72
N ILE A 9 -24.83 1.82 -12.28
CA ILE A 9 -23.99 2.59 -13.19
C ILE A 9 -22.75 1.75 -13.52
N PHE A 10 -22.71 1.23 -14.75
CA PHE A 10 -21.49 0.63 -15.29
C PHE A 10 -20.41 1.71 -15.42
N VAL A 11 -19.33 1.55 -14.68
CA VAL A 11 -18.15 2.41 -14.78
C VAL A 11 -17.12 1.70 -15.67
N PRO A 12 -16.96 2.11 -16.96
CA PRO A 12 -15.94 1.51 -17.81
C PRO A 12 -14.55 1.81 -17.24
N GLN A 13 -13.82 0.77 -16.88
CA GLN A 13 -12.45 0.89 -16.38
C GLN A 13 -11.48 0.43 -17.46
N GLY A 14 -10.78 1.37 -18.09
CA GLY A 14 -9.65 1.08 -18.96
C GLY A 14 -8.37 0.94 -18.14
N GLN A 15 -7.57 -0.09 -18.44
CA GLN A 15 -6.26 -0.30 -17.83
C GLN A 15 -5.22 -0.52 -18.94
N CYS A 16 -4.01 0.00 -18.75
CA CYS A 16 -2.89 -0.17 -19.67
C CYS A 16 -1.69 -0.70 -18.89
N PHE A 17 -1.03 -1.72 -19.43
CA PHE A 17 0.14 -2.35 -18.84
C PHE A 17 1.26 -2.33 -19.87
N VAL A 18 2.44 -1.86 -19.45
CA VAL A 18 3.65 -1.80 -20.29
C VAL A 18 4.79 -2.44 -19.51
N ALA A 19 5.52 -3.32 -20.16
CA ALA A 19 6.74 -3.92 -19.65
C ALA A 19 7.90 -3.55 -20.57
N ILE A 20 9.01 -3.11 -19.98
CA ILE A 20 10.23 -2.74 -20.69
C ILE A 20 11.35 -3.57 -20.07
N ASP A 21 12.13 -4.24 -20.92
CA ASP A 21 13.36 -4.89 -20.50
C ASP A 21 14.51 -3.86 -20.51
N PRO A 22 15.02 -3.43 -19.34
CA PRO A 22 16.08 -2.44 -19.29
C PRO A 22 17.43 -2.97 -19.76
N GLU A 23 17.68 -4.29 -19.68
CA GLU A 23 18.98 -4.89 -20.02
C GLU A 23 19.27 -4.78 -21.52
N PHE A 24 18.23 -4.71 -22.35
CA PHE A 24 18.36 -4.49 -23.78
C PHE A 24 18.95 -3.12 -24.15
N PHE A 25 18.78 -2.12 -23.27
CA PHE A 25 19.24 -0.75 -23.50
C PHE A 25 20.53 -0.42 -22.74
N ALA A 26 20.64 -0.90 -21.50
CA ALA A 26 21.77 -0.62 -20.64
C ALA A 26 22.02 -1.80 -19.67
N PRO A 27 23.11 -2.58 -19.85
CA PRO A 27 23.43 -3.70 -18.98
C PRO A 27 23.64 -3.31 -17.51
N THR A 28 24.03 -2.06 -17.24
CA THR A 28 24.27 -1.54 -15.88
C THR A 28 23.08 -0.75 -15.32
N PHE A 29 21.88 -0.89 -15.89
CA PHE A 29 20.70 -0.12 -15.50
C PHE A 29 20.39 -0.25 -14.01
N VAL A 30 20.46 -1.47 -13.47
CA VAL A 30 20.15 -1.77 -12.07
C VAL A 30 21.10 -1.01 -11.13
N ASP A 31 22.40 -1.07 -11.38
CA ASP A 31 23.41 -0.40 -10.56
C ASP A 31 23.26 1.13 -10.64
N ASN A 32 23.02 1.66 -11.84
CA ASN A 32 22.80 3.08 -12.06
C ASN A 32 21.55 3.60 -11.32
N LEU A 33 20.45 2.83 -11.37
CA LEU A 33 19.23 3.15 -10.66
C LEU A 33 19.45 3.09 -9.15
N GLN A 34 20.13 2.06 -8.65
CA GLN A 34 20.44 1.93 -7.23
C GLN A 34 21.26 3.12 -6.73
N LEU A 35 22.32 3.50 -7.45
CA LEU A 35 23.13 4.68 -7.13
C LEU A 35 22.28 5.96 -7.09
N PHE A 36 21.40 6.16 -8.07
CA PHE A 36 20.50 7.31 -8.12
C PHE A 36 19.55 7.37 -6.90
N LEU A 37 18.96 6.24 -6.53
CA LEU A 37 18.07 6.16 -5.37
C LEU A 37 18.83 6.46 -4.07
N ASP A 38 20.05 5.96 -3.92
CA ASP A 38 20.86 6.18 -2.72
C ASP A 38 21.33 7.64 -2.61
N GLN A 39 21.74 8.25 -3.73
CA GLN A 39 22.04 9.68 -3.77
C GLN A 39 20.81 10.52 -3.38
N THR A 40 19.62 10.14 -3.86
CA THR A 40 18.37 10.83 -3.53
C THR A 40 18.05 10.73 -2.04
N ARG A 41 18.20 9.54 -1.43
CA ARG A 41 18.05 9.36 0.02
C ARG A 41 19.08 10.15 0.83
N GLY A 42 20.27 10.37 0.29
CA GLY A 42 21.35 11.14 0.90
C GLY A 42 21.18 12.67 0.84
N LEU A 43 20.15 13.19 0.17
CA LEU A 43 19.90 14.64 0.10
C LEU A 43 19.54 15.23 1.46
N LYS A 44 19.87 16.51 1.66
CA LYS A 44 19.51 17.23 2.89
C LYS A 44 17.98 17.31 3.00
N PRO A 45 17.36 16.75 4.06
CA PRO A 45 15.93 16.86 4.22
C PRO A 45 15.51 18.30 4.56
N ARG A 46 14.32 18.69 4.11
CA ARG A 46 13.74 20.00 4.46
C ARG A 46 13.46 20.11 5.96
N ASP A 47 13.01 19.02 6.56
CA ASP A 47 12.75 18.88 7.99
C ASP A 47 13.81 17.92 8.56
N PRO A 48 14.72 18.37 9.43
CA PRO A 48 15.78 17.52 9.99
C PRO A 48 15.26 16.31 10.79
N SER A 49 13.99 16.32 11.22
CA SER A 49 13.39 15.20 11.95
C SER A 49 12.92 14.06 11.03
N LYS A 50 12.96 14.25 9.71
CA LYS A 50 12.46 13.29 8.71
C LYS A 50 13.54 12.97 7.69
N SER A 51 13.69 11.69 7.33
CA SER A 51 14.57 11.27 6.25
C SER A 51 13.94 11.55 4.88
N VAL A 52 14.78 11.72 3.85
CA VAL A 52 14.31 11.71 2.46
C VAL A 52 13.95 10.28 2.09
N LEU A 53 12.79 10.11 1.47
CA LEU A 53 12.26 8.82 1.04
C LEU A 53 12.08 8.83 -0.48
N VAL A 54 12.37 7.69 -1.12
CA VAL A 54 12.06 7.48 -2.54
C VAL A 54 10.78 6.65 -2.70
N PRO A 55 10.13 6.68 -3.88
CA PRO A 55 8.96 5.83 -4.12
C PRO A 55 9.22 4.36 -3.79
N GLY A 56 8.32 3.73 -3.04
CA GLY A 56 8.45 2.35 -2.56
C GLY A 56 9.01 2.21 -1.13
N ASP A 57 9.72 3.21 -0.60
CA ASP A 57 10.21 3.16 0.79
C ASP A 57 9.06 3.15 1.81
N PRO A 58 8.02 4.01 1.69
CA PRO A 58 6.87 3.98 2.61
C PRO A 58 6.15 2.64 2.64
N GLU A 59 5.95 2.04 1.45
CA GLU A 59 5.29 0.75 1.30
C GLU A 59 6.12 -0.39 1.90
N ARG A 60 7.44 -0.36 1.72
CA ARG A 60 8.36 -1.32 2.33
C ARG A 60 8.33 -1.22 3.86
N MET A 61 8.44 -0.01 4.40
CA MET A 61 8.35 0.23 5.84
C MET A 61 7.00 -0.26 6.42
N ASN A 62 5.90 -0.02 5.72
CA ASN A 62 4.58 -0.48 6.13
C ASN A 62 4.43 -2.01 6.07
N SER A 63 5.01 -2.63 5.04
CA SER A 63 5.05 -4.10 4.88
C SER A 63 5.86 -4.75 5.99
N GLU A 64 7.04 -4.21 6.28
CA GLU A 64 7.88 -4.65 7.40
C GLU A 64 7.20 -4.47 8.76
N ARG A 65 6.50 -3.35 8.96
CA ARG A 65 5.70 -3.11 10.17
C ARG A 65 4.63 -4.19 10.35
N SER A 66 3.94 -4.54 9.27
CA SER A 66 2.91 -5.59 9.31
C SER A 66 3.52 -6.97 9.55
N ALA A 67 4.65 -7.29 8.90
CA ALA A 67 5.37 -8.54 9.13
C ALA A 67 5.83 -8.67 10.59
N LYS A 68 6.37 -7.59 11.19
CA LYS A 68 6.78 -7.54 12.60
C LYS A 68 5.59 -7.69 13.56
N ALA A 69 4.43 -7.15 13.21
CA ALA A 69 3.20 -7.33 13.98
C ALA A 69 2.61 -8.75 13.88
N GLY A 70 3.12 -9.59 12.97
CA GLY A 70 2.59 -10.92 12.70
C GLY A 70 1.27 -10.89 11.91
N GLY A 71 0.95 -9.78 11.25
CA GLY A 71 -0.29 -9.60 10.51
C GLY A 71 -0.51 -8.16 10.03
N VAL A 72 -1.50 -7.98 9.16
CA VAL A 72 -1.91 -6.65 8.68
C VAL A 72 -2.57 -5.87 9.81
N ILE A 73 -2.18 -4.61 9.97
CA ILE A 73 -2.74 -3.71 10.98
C ILE A 73 -3.97 -3.03 10.39
N TYR A 74 -5.12 -3.24 11.01
CA TYR A 74 -6.37 -2.57 10.67
C TYR A 74 -6.70 -1.48 11.69
N SER A 75 -7.45 -0.47 11.26
CA SER A 75 -8.08 0.46 12.19
C SER A 75 -9.33 -0.16 12.83
N GLU A 76 -9.72 0.31 14.02
CA GLU A 76 -10.94 -0.14 14.71
C GLU A 76 -12.20 0.05 13.85
N GLY A 77 -12.26 1.11 13.05
CA GLY A 77 -13.34 1.34 12.10
C GLY A 77 -13.45 0.21 11.08
N GLN A 78 -12.30 -0.18 10.48
CA GLN A 78 -12.26 -1.27 9.50
C GLN A 78 -12.70 -2.60 10.10
N ILE A 79 -12.25 -2.94 11.31
CA ILE A 79 -12.69 -4.18 11.99
C ILE A 79 -14.20 -4.19 12.22
N ARG A 80 -14.77 -3.09 12.72
CA ARG A 80 -16.23 -2.98 12.93
C ARG A 80 -17.02 -3.14 11.64
N ASP A 81 -16.54 -2.58 10.54
CA ASP A 81 -17.23 -2.69 9.25
C ASP A 81 -17.09 -4.08 8.64
N LEU A 82 -15.94 -4.74 8.80
CA LEU A 82 -15.75 -6.14 8.43
C LEU A 82 -16.67 -7.06 9.24
N GLU A 83 -16.82 -6.84 10.54
CA GLU A 83 -17.75 -7.61 11.39
C GLU A 83 -19.20 -7.45 10.95
N LYS A 84 -19.61 -6.22 10.60
CA LYS A 84 -20.95 -5.95 10.05
C LYS A 84 -21.16 -6.68 8.73
N LEU A 85 -20.18 -6.66 7.83
CA LEU A 85 -20.25 -7.36 6.54
C LEU A 85 -20.35 -8.88 6.73
N ALA A 86 -19.52 -9.44 7.61
CA ALA A 86 -19.49 -10.87 7.91
C ALA A 86 -20.84 -11.37 8.45
N LYS A 87 -21.40 -10.66 9.44
CA LYS A 87 -22.67 -11.05 10.09
C LYS A 87 -23.90 -10.74 9.22
N LYS A 88 -23.98 -9.54 8.65
CA LYS A 88 -25.23 -9.05 8.03
C LYS A 88 -25.42 -9.50 6.59
N LYS A 89 -24.34 -9.67 5.84
CA LYS A 89 -24.43 -9.87 4.39
C LYS A 89 -24.05 -11.27 3.93
N HIS A 90 -23.10 -11.90 4.61
CA HIS A 90 -22.47 -13.13 4.11
C HIS A 90 -22.54 -14.33 5.06
N ASN A 91 -22.95 -14.13 6.32
CA ASN A 91 -23.01 -15.16 7.37
C ASN A 91 -21.73 -16.01 7.46
N VAL A 92 -20.57 -15.35 7.42
CA VAL A 92 -19.25 -15.99 7.54
C VAL A 92 -18.60 -15.64 8.88
N GLY A 93 -17.79 -16.56 9.39
CA GLY A 93 -17.00 -16.33 10.61
C GLY A 93 -15.96 -15.22 10.41
N MET A 94 -15.72 -14.44 11.46
CA MET A 94 -14.69 -13.40 11.44
C MET A 94 -13.30 -14.01 11.63
N PHE A 95 -12.27 -13.41 11.03
CA PHE A 95 -10.89 -13.83 11.27
C PHE A 95 -10.43 -13.44 12.69
N ASN A 96 -9.44 -14.17 13.19
CA ASN A 96 -8.82 -13.86 14.49
C ASN A 96 -7.98 -12.58 14.39
N TYR A 97 -8.17 -11.65 15.32
CA TYR A 97 -7.35 -10.45 15.42
C TYR A 97 -6.93 -10.20 16.87
N LYS A 98 -5.78 -9.54 17.04
CA LYS A 98 -5.33 -9.05 18.35
C LYS A 98 -5.77 -7.60 18.48
N ALA A 99 -6.63 -7.31 19.45
CA ALA A 99 -6.93 -5.93 19.82
C ALA A 99 -5.71 -5.38 20.57
N ASN A 100 -5.06 -4.36 20.01
CA ASN A 100 -4.08 -3.59 20.77
C ASN A 100 -4.89 -2.64 21.68
N LEU A 101 -4.84 -2.89 23.00
CA LEU A 101 -5.30 -1.93 24.03
C LEU A 101 -4.40 -0.70 24.04
#